data_AF-A0A962L5X1-F1
#
_entry.id   AF-A0A962L5X1-F1
#
_cell.length_a   1.000
_cell.length_b   1.000
_cell.length_c   1.000
_cell.angle_alpha   90.00
_cell.angle_beta   90.00
_cell.angle_gamma   90.00
#
_symmetry.space_group_name_H-M   'P 1'
#
loop_
_entity.id
_entity.type
_entity.pdbx_description
1 polymer ?
#
loop_
_entity_poly.entity_id
_entity_poly.type
_entity_poly.pdbx_seq_one_letter_code
_entity_poly.pdbx_strand_id
1 'polypeptide(L)'
;MAKSNRKIKNLLVMPRLQFRLFGYYVVTGLLFFGAVVVFAYQKLLRVQELMNASPEMNFDVQIQVNQLMYEVVQVTLFGFVVYIVLTSVIALIVSHRIAGPIVAITAFIDQLRQGNYDYKRSLRPHDELTDVMDALNDLAPVLKERDKSLD
;
A
#
# COMPACT_ATOMS: atom_id res chain seq x y z
N MET A 1 18.72 -7.72 29.08
CA MET A 1 17.77 -7.38 28.00
C MET A 1 18.52 -6.70 26.86
N ALA A 2 18.90 -7.43 25.81
CA ALA A 2 19.58 -6.85 24.66
C ALA A 2 18.56 -6.15 23.76
N LYS A 3 18.55 -4.81 23.80
CA LYS A 3 17.66 -3.95 23.00
C LYS A 3 18.02 -4.14 21.52
N SER A 4 17.11 -4.76 20.77
CA SER A 4 17.28 -5.10 19.36
C SER A 4 17.43 -3.82 18.53
N ASN A 5 18.67 -3.48 18.20
CA ASN A 5 19.02 -2.40 17.28
C ASN A 5 18.76 -2.89 15.84
N ARG A 6 17.50 -3.15 15.49
CA ARG A 6 17.11 -3.52 14.12
C ARG A 6 17.29 -2.28 13.24
N LYS A 7 18.46 -2.17 12.61
CA LYS A 7 18.78 -1.13 11.65
C LYS A 7 17.67 -1.08 10.58
N ILE A 8 17.23 0.12 10.23
CA ILE A 8 16.27 0.41 9.14
C ILE A 8 16.68 -0.29 7.82
N LYS A 9 17.96 -0.66 7.67
CA LYS A 9 18.47 -1.48 6.57
C LYS A 9 17.84 -2.88 6.45
N ASN A 10 17.22 -3.42 7.51
CA ASN A 10 16.45 -4.66 7.46
C ASN A 10 14.98 -4.47 7.03
N LEU A 11 14.55 -3.24 6.71
CA LEU A 11 13.24 -3.04 6.06
C LEU A 11 13.29 -3.59 4.62
N LEU A 12 14.31 -3.25 3.83
CA LEU A 12 14.31 -3.60 2.41
C LEU A 12 14.84 -5.03 2.17
N VAL A 13 14.02 -6.04 2.48
CA VAL A 13 14.36 -7.46 2.26
C VAL A 13 14.30 -7.80 0.76
N MET A 14 13.27 -7.29 0.04
CA MET A 14 13.10 -7.50 -1.41
C MET A 14 12.73 -6.18 -2.11
N PRO A 15 13.68 -5.25 -2.29
CA PRO A 15 13.40 -3.88 -2.73
C PRO A 15 12.63 -3.82 -4.07
N ARG A 16 12.92 -4.71 -5.03
CA ARG A 16 12.23 -4.72 -6.33
C ARG A 16 10.73 -4.96 -6.21
N LEU A 17 10.31 -5.92 -5.40
CA LEU A 17 8.88 -6.20 -5.19
C LEU A 17 8.23 -5.05 -4.44
N GLN A 18 8.92 -4.54 -3.40
CA GLN A 18 8.40 -3.49 -2.56
C GLN A 18 8.16 -2.18 -3.32
N PHE A 19 9.10 -1.78 -4.19
CA PHE A 19 8.94 -0.61 -5.06
C PHE A 19 7.86 -0.80 -6.12
N ARG A 20 7.67 -2.02 -6.64
CA ARG A 20 6.59 -2.31 -7.59
C ARG A 20 5.21 -2.16 -6.93
N LEU A 21 5.03 -2.75 -5.74
CA LEU A 21 3.78 -2.61 -4.97
C LEU A 21 3.53 -1.15 -4.58
N PHE A 22 4.54 -0.46 -4.06
CA PHE A 22 4.46 0.95 -3.74
C PHE A 22 4.08 1.81 -4.96
N GLY A 23 4.67 1.53 -6.12
CA GLY A 23 4.36 2.19 -7.38
C GLY A 23 2.88 2.07 -7.76
N TYR A 24 2.29 0.89 -7.63
CA TYR A 24 0.86 0.70 -7.88
C TYR A 24 0.00 1.58 -6.95
N TYR A 25 0.27 1.58 -5.64
CA TYR A 25 -0.48 2.42 -4.68
C TYR A 25 -0.39 3.92 -5.00
N VAL A 26 0.82 4.41 -5.31
CA VAL A 26 1.04 5.82 -5.65
C VAL A 26 0.32 6.20 -6.93
N VAL A 27 0.42 5.39 -7.98
CA VAL A 27 -0.26 5.65 -9.26
C VAL A 27 -1.78 5.66 -9.08
N THR A 28 -2.35 4.67 -8.38
CA THR A 28 -3.81 4.63 -8.14
C THR A 28 -4.26 5.80 -7.27
N GLY A 29 -3.47 6.19 -6.27
CA GLY A 29 -3.77 7.35 -5.42
C GLY A 29 -3.71 8.67 -6.19
N LEU A 30 -2.73 8.83 -7.07
CA LEU A 30 -2.60 10.00 -7.96
C LEU A 30 -3.76 10.09 -8.95
N LEU A 31 -4.18 8.97 -9.54
CA LEU A 31 -5.32 8.94 -10.46
C LEU A 31 -6.62 9.32 -9.74
N PHE A 32 -6.88 8.72 -8.57
CA PHE A 32 -8.06 9.03 -7.77
C PHE A 32 -8.09 10.49 -7.35
N PHE A 33 -6.98 11.00 -6.83
CA PHE A 33 -6.88 12.40 -6.43
C PHE A 33 -6.98 13.36 -7.61
N GLY A 34 -6.33 13.05 -8.73
CA GLY A 34 -6.43 13.81 -9.96
C GLY A 34 -7.87 13.95 -10.44
N ALA A 35 -8.65 12.87 -10.38
CA ALA A 35 -10.07 12.90 -10.68
C ALA A 35 -10.82 13.86 -9.73
N VAL A 36 -10.59 13.76 -8.42
CA VAL A 36 -11.21 14.66 -7.42
C VAL A 36 -10.88 16.12 -7.69
N VAL A 37 -9.62 16.44 -8.00
CA VAL A 37 -9.20 17.81 -8.34
C VAL A 37 -9.89 18.31 -9.60
N VAL A 38 -9.97 17.50 -10.66
CA VAL A 38 -10.67 17.87 -11.90
C VAL A 38 -12.15 18.15 -11.62
N PHE A 39 -12.83 17.28 -10.87
CA PHE A 39 -14.23 17.48 -10.50
C PHE A 39 -14.42 18.74 -9.65
N ALA A 40 -13.58 18.96 -8.65
CA ALA A 40 -13.61 20.16 -7.82
C ALA A 40 -13.41 21.42 -8.67
N TYR A 41 -12.40 21.42 -9.54
CA TYR A 41 -12.10 22.53 -10.43
C TYR A 41 -13.26 22.86 -11.37
N GLN A 42 -13.93 21.86 -11.96
CA GLN A 42 -15.13 22.07 -12.77
C GLN A 42 -16.26 22.74 -11.99
N LYS A 43 -16.48 22.34 -10.73
CA LYS A 43 -17.49 22.99 -9.87
C LYS A 43 -17.10 24.43 -9.51
N LEU A 44 -15.82 24.67 -9.23
CA LEU A 44 -15.31 26.00 -8.96
C LEU A 44 -15.53 26.95 -10.16
N LEU A 45 -15.22 26.49 -11.38
CA LEU A 45 -15.50 27.25 -12.60
C LEU A 45 -17.00 27.56 -12.77
N ARG A 46 -17.87 26.58 -12.49
CA ARG A 46 -19.31 26.78 -12.59
C ARG A 46 -19.84 27.80 -11.58
N VAL A 47 -19.27 27.84 -10.38
CA VAL A 47 -19.61 28.86 -9.37
C VAL A 47 -19.22 30.25 -9.89
N GLN A 48 -18.01 30.42 -10.41
CA GLN A 48 -17.56 31.70 -10.98
C GLN A 48 -18.44 32.18 -12.13
N GLU A 49 -18.85 31.28 -13.03
CA GLU A 49 -19.75 31.62 -14.14
C GLU A 49 -21.10 32.15 -13.65
N LEU A 50 -21.72 31.46 -12.67
CA LEU A 50 -22.98 31.88 -12.07
C LEU A 50 -22.85 33.22 -11.35
N MET A 51 -21.71 33.47 -10.70
CA MET A 51 -21.43 34.74 -10.04
C MET A 51 -21.32 35.89 -11.03
N ASN A 52 -20.58 35.70 -12.12
CA ASN A 52 -20.37 36.73 -13.15
C ASN A 52 -21.65 37.00 -13.96
N ALA A 53 -22.54 36.02 -14.09
CA ALA A 53 -23.82 36.16 -14.78
C ALA A 53 -24.92 36.84 -13.94
N SER A 54 -24.68 37.08 -12.65
CA SER A 54 -25.68 37.65 -11.72
C SER A 54 -25.52 39.18 -11.63
N PRO A 55 -26.40 39.98 -12.24
CA PRO A 55 -26.21 41.44 -12.38
C PRO A 55 -26.26 42.22 -11.05
N GLU A 56 -26.84 41.63 -10.01
CA GLU A 56 -27.06 42.25 -8.69
C GLU A 56 -26.18 41.66 -7.58
N MET A 57 -25.15 40.87 -7.93
CA MET A 57 -24.29 40.28 -6.91
C MET A 57 -23.53 41.38 -6.16
N ASN A 58 -23.76 41.45 -4.84
CA ASN A 58 -23.03 42.37 -3.98
C ASN A 58 -21.52 42.07 -4.06
N PHE A 59 -20.72 43.10 -4.34
CA PHE A 59 -19.26 43.00 -4.46
C PHE A 59 -18.61 42.35 -3.25
N ASP A 60 -19.11 42.62 -2.04
CA ASP A 60 -18.60 42.03 -0.80
C ASP A 60 -18.83 40.51 -0.76
N VAL A 61 -19.97 40.06 -1.26
CA VAL A 61 -20.30 38.63 -1.37
C VAL A 61 -19.38 37.96 -2.38
N GLN A 62 -19.07 38.63 -3.50
CA GLN A 62 -18.16 38.10 -4.51
C GLN A 62 -16.73 37.90 -3.98
N ILE A 63 -16.23 38.85 -3.17
CA ILE A 63 -14.91 38.71 -2.51
C ILE A 63 -14.92 37.53 -1.54
N GLN A 64 -15.94 37.42 -0.69
CA GLN A 64 -16.04 36.33 0.29
C GLN A 64 -16.09 34.96 -0.37
N VAL A 65 -16.85 34.79 -1.45
CA VAL A 65 -16.90 33.52 -2.18
C VAL A 65 -15.55 33.20 -2.80
N ASN A 66 -14.86 34.17 -3.42
CA ASN A 66 -13.52 33.94 -3.96
C ASN A 66 -12.52 33.50 -2.87
N GLN A 67 -12.57 34.12 -1.68
CA GLN A 67 -11.73 33.71 -0.55
C GLN A 67 -12.03 32.28 -0.12
N LEU A 68 -13.30 31.92 0.05
CA LEU A 68 -13.73 30.55 0.36
C LEU A 68 -13.26 29.55 -0.71
N MET A 69 -13.29 29.92 -1.99
CA MET A 69 -12.77 29.08 -3.06
C MET A 69 -11.27 28.83 -2.94
N TYR A 70 -10.47 29.85 -2.61
CA TYR A 70 -9.05 29.69 -2.34
C TYR A 70 -8.79 28.79 -1.11
N GLU A 71 -9.56 28.97 -0.04
CA GLU A 71 -9.47 28.13 1.16
C GLU A 71 -9.79 26.66 0.86
N VAL A 72 -10.83 26.40 0.05
CA VAL A 72 -11.18 25.05 -0.40
C VAL A 72 -10.01 24.41 -1.15
N VAL A 73 -9.34 25.14 -2.04
CA VAL A 73 -8.16 24.63 -2.76
C VAL A 73 -7.02 24.33 -1.79
N GLN A 74 -6.73 25.22 -0.84
CA GLN A 74 -5.67 25.01 0.15
C GLN A 74 -5.92 23.79 1.04
N VAL A 75 -7.14 23.67 1.58
CA VAL A 75 -7.55 22.51 2.41
C VAL A 75 -7.48 21.22 1.60
N THR A 76 -7.89 21.24 0.33
CA THR A 76 -7.81 20.08 -0.57
C THR A 76 -6.36 19.64 -0.81
N LEU A 77 -5.46 20.60 -1.09
CA LEU A 77 -4.04 20.31 -1.29
C LEU A 77 -3.37 19.80 -0.01
N PHE A 78 -3.68 20.40 1.14
CA PHE A 78 -3.19 19.92 2.42
C PHE A 78 -3.68 18.49 2.71
N GLY A 79 -4.97 18.23 2.50
CA GLY A 79 -5.56 16.89 2.63
C GLY A 79 -4.87 15.87 1.72
N PHE A 80 -4.44 16.28 0.52
CA PHE A 80 -3.70 15.40 -0.37
C PHE A 80 -2.32 15.03 0.13
N VAL A 81 -1.57 16.00 0.67
CA VAL A 81 -0.25 15.73 1.27
C VAL A 81 -0.40 14.74 2.42
N VAL A 82 -1.39 14.95 3.29
CA VAL A 82 -1.70 14.02 4.40
C VAL A 82 -2.05 12.63 3.85
N TYR A 83 -2.88 12.56 2.82
CA TYR A 83 -3.22 11.31 2.15
C TYR A 83 -2.00 10.58 1.59
N ILE A 84 -1.10 11.25 0.87
CA ILE A 84 0.14 10.64 0.34
C ILE A 84 0.98 10.06 1.49
N VAL A 85 1.14 10.81 2.58
CA VAL A 85 1.93 10.35 3.73
C VAL A 85 1.31 9.10 4.34
N LEU A 86 0.01 9.12 4.63
CA LEU A 86 -0.69 7.98 5.24
C LEU A 86 -0.66 6.74 4.34
N THR A 87 -0.99 6.91 3.05
CA THR A 87 -0.97 5.81 2.08
C THR A 87 0.42 5.25 1.86
N SER A 88 1.46 6.08 1.86
CA SER A 88 2.85 5.62 1.75
C SER A 88 3.27 4.76 2.94
N VAL A 89 2.87 5.15 4.16
CA VAL A 89 3.12 4.36 5.36
C VAL A 89 2.40 3.01 5.28
N ILE A 90 1.13 2.99 4.88
CA ILE A 90 0.35 1.76 4.72
C ILE A 90 0.98 0.86 3.64
N ALA A 91 1.31 1.41 2.48
CA ALA A 91 1.94 0.68 1.38
C ALA A 91 3.25 0.04 1.82
N LEU A 92 4.08 0.75 2.60
CA LEU A 92 5.31 0.21 3.17
C LEU A 92 5.03 -0.96 4.13
N ILE A 93 4.05 -0.82 5.02
CA ILE A 93 3.68 -1.87 5.97
C ILE A 93 3.19 -3.13 5.24
N VAL A 94 2.27 -2.98 4.29
CA VAL A 94 1.73 -4.12 3.51
C VAL A 94 2.84 -4.79 2.71
N SER A 95 3.66 -4.00 2.03
CA SER A 95 4.81 -4.46 1.27
C SER A 95 5.78 -5.29 2.14
N HIS A 96 5.93 -4.91 3.40
CA HIS A 96 6.68 -5.65 4.40
C HIS A 96 6.10 -7.00 4.79
N ARG A 97 4.79 -7.02 5.03
CA ARG A 97 4.01 -8.21 5.40
C ARG A 97 3.91 -9.23 4.26
N ILE A 98 4.33 -8.87 3.05
CA ILE A 98 4.42 -9.75 1.87
C ILE A 98 5.86 -10.17 1.58
N ALA A 99 6.80 -9.22 1.50
CA ALA A 99 8.18 -9.49 1.08
C ALA A 99 8.95 -10.40 2.05
N GLY A 100 8.74 -10.24 3.37
CA GLY A 100 9.38 -11.09 4.38
C GLY A 100 8.98 -12.56 4.25
N PRO A 101 7.67 -12.87 4.19
CA PRO A 101 7.16 -14.22 3.98
C PRO A 101 7.65 -14.91 2.72
N ILE A 102 7.77 -14.20 1.61
CA ILE A 102 8.27 -14.78 0.36
C ILE A 102 9.64 -15.42 0.56
N VAL A 103 10.57 -14.76 1.26
CA VAL A 103 11.89 -15.33 1.54
C VAL A 103 11.79 -16.61 2.39
N ALA A 104 10.89 -16.63 3.38
CA ALA A 104 10.69 -17.79 4.22
C ALA A 104 10.08 -18.97 3.45
N ILE A 105 9.11 -18.69 2.58
CA ILE A 105 8.46 -19.66 1.70
C ILE A 105 9.45 -20.24 0.69
N THR A 106 10.23 -19.40 0.00
CA THR A 106 11.25 -19.88 -0.95
C THR A 106 12.27 -20.78 -0.27
N ALA A 107 12.74 -20.39 0.92
CA ALA A 107 13.67 -21.23 1.69
C ALA A 107 13.05 -22.57 2.10
N PHE A 108 11.75 -22.60 2.44
CA PHE A 108 11.04 -23.85 2.74
C PHE A 108 10.98 -24.75 1.51
N ILE A 109 10.59 -24.20 0.36
CA ILE A 109 10.53 -24.93 -0.91
C ILE A 109 11.91 -25.51 -1.27
N ASP A 110 12.99 -24.75 -1.07
CA ASP A 110 14.35 -25.25 -1.33
C ASP A 110 14.74 -26.42 -0.40
N GLN A 111 14.26 -26.45 0.85
CA GLN A 111 14.46 -27.60 1.75
C GLN A 111 13.71 -28.85 1.25
N LEU A 112 12.46 -28.69 0.82
CA LEU A 112 11.69 -29.79 0.22
C LEU A 112 12.37 -30.33 -1.04
N ARG A 113 12.91 -29.45 -1.89
CA ARG A 113 13.67 -29.85 -3.10
C ARG A 113 14.94 -30.63 -2.80
N GLN A 114 15.51 -30.48 -1.61
CA GLN A 114 16.70 -31.20 -1.15
C GLN A 114 16.35 -32.53 -0.44
N GLY A 115 15.06 -32.91 -0.41
CA GLY A 115 14.59 -34.11 0.28
C GLY A 115 14.43 -33.92 1.80
N ASN A 116 14.62 -32.71 2.32
CA ASN A 116 14.44 -32.43 3.75
C ASN A 116 12.97 -32.12 4.06
N TYR A 117 12.16 -33.18 4.11
CA TYR A 117 10.72 -33.07 4.39
C TYR A 117 10.38 -32.85 5.88
N ASP A 118 11.35 -33.00 6.79
CA ASP A 118 11.15 -32.72 8.22
C ASP A 118 11.37 -31.24 8.57
N TYR A 119 11.75 -30.43 7.59
CA TYR A 119 11.88 -28.99 7.76
C TYR A 119 10.51 -28.37 8.09
N LYS A 120 10.44 -27.66 9.21
CA LYS A 120 9.25 -26.92 9.65
C LYS A 120 9.57 -25.46 9.84
N ARG A 121 8.65 -24.61 9.41
CA ARG A 121 8.74 -23.15 9.59
C ARG A 121 7.35 -22.56 9.61
N SER A 122 7.16 -21.53 10.44
CA SER A 122 5.97 -20.71 10.45
C SER A 122 6.29 -19.28 10.04
N LEU A 123 5.27 -18.57 9.57
CA LEU A 123 5.32 -17.13 9.35
C LEU A 123 4.90 -16.37 10.61
N ARG A 124 5.15 -15.05 10.63
CA ARG A 124 4.72 -14.22 11.77
C ARG A 124 3.19 -14.08 11.73
N PRO A 125 2.52 -13.84 12.88
CA PRO A 125 1.05 -13.81 12.95
C PRO A 125 0.36 -12.76 12.07
N HIS A 126 1.10 -11.79 11.54
CA HIS A 126 0.55 -10.74 10.70
C HIS A 126 1.15 -10.81 9.29
N ASP A 127 1.86 -11.85 8.93
CA ASP A 127 2.32 -12.01 7.56
C ASP A 127 1.13 -12.38 6.66
N GLU A 128 1.06 -11.86 5.43
CA GLU A 128 -0.13 -12.05 4.56
C GLU A 128 -0.16 -13.43 3.87
N LEU A 129 0.91 -14.23 3.98
CA LEU A 129 1.08 -15.50 3.26
C LEU A 129 1.04 -16.72 4.19
N THR A 130 0.43 -16.61 5.38
CA THR A 130 0.29 -17.72 6.35
C THR A 130 -0.32 -18.95 5.72
N ASP A 131 -1.40 -18.79 4.96
CA ASP A 131 -2.13 -19.90 4.34
C ASP A 131 -1.25 -20.68 3.36
N VAL A 132 -0.34 -20.00 2.66
CA VAL A 132 0.64 -20.64 1.76
C VAL A 132 1.68 -21.43 2.55
N MET A 133 2.15 -20.87 3.67
CA MET A 133 3.09 -21.58 4.55
C MET A 133 2.45 -22.80 5.19
N ASP A 134 1.18 -22.70 5.60
CA ASP A 134 0.45 -23.82 6.20
C ASP A 134 0.27 -24.94 5.18
N ALA A 135 -0.14 -24.60 3.95
CA ALA A 135 -0.21 -25.57 2.84
C ALA A 135 1.14 -26.25 2.54
N LEU A 136 2.27 -25.53 2.68
CA LEU A 136 3.61 -26.13 2.53
C LEU A 136 3.97 -27.08 3.68
N ASN A 137 3.60 -26.73 4.91
CA ASN A 137 3.79 -27.62 6.06
C ASN A 137 2.95 -28.91 5.92
N ASP A 138 1.76 -28.81 5.34
CA ASP A 138 0.89 -29.97 5.07
C ASP A 138 1.37 -30.79 3.87
N LEU A 139 2.01 -30.16 2.88
CA LEU A 139 2.59 -30.85 1.72
C LEU A 139 3.84 -31.68 2.09
N ALA A 140 4.66 -31.19 3.03
CA ALA A 140 5.90 -31.83 3.43
C ALA A 140 5.76 -33.33 3.81
N PRO A 141 4.82 -33.74 4.71
CA PRO A 141 4.64 -35.15 5.04
C PRO A 141 4.16 -35.99 3.85
N VAL A 142 3.29 -35.45 2.98
CA VAL A 142 2.80 -36.15 1.78
C VAL A 142 3.96 -36.48 0.83
N LEU A 143 4.87 -35.51 0.63
CA LEU A 143 6.06 -35.74 -0.19
C LEU A 143 6.99 -36.78 0.43
N LYS A 144 7.17 -36.75 1.75
CA LYS A 144 7.98 -37.74 2.48
C LYS A 144 7.48 -39.16 2.32
N GLU A 145 6.16 -39.36 2.40
CA GLU A 145 5.55 -40.68 2.20
C GLU A 145 5.70 -41.16 0.76
N ARG A 146 5.52 -40.27 -0.21
CA ARG A 146 5.69 -40.60 -1.63
C ARG A 146 7.12 -40.99 -1.97
N ASP A 147 8.11 -40.26 -1.47
CA ASP A 147 9.52 -40.53 -1.75
C ASP A 147 9.94 -41.92 -1.22
N LYS A 148 9.51 -42.27 -0.01
CA LYS A 148 9.72 -43.60 0.57
C LYS A 148 9.09 -44.75 -0.22
N SER A 149 8.06 -44.47 -1.02
CA SER A 149 7.41 -45.50 -1.86
C SER A 149 8.11 -45.72 -3.20
N LEU A 150 9.08 -44.86 -3.55
CA LEU A 150 9.88 -44.96 -4.77
C LEU A 150 11.24 -45.63 -4.54
N ASP A 151 11.68 -45.73 -3.27
CA ASP A 151 12.85 -46.50 -2.82
C ASP A 151 12.50 -47.97 -2.56
#